data_AF-A0A6G1PQ24-F1
#
_entry.id   AF-A0A6G1PQ24-F1
#
_cell.length_a   1.000
_cell.length_b   1.000
_cell.length_c   1.000
_cell.angle_alpha   90.00
_cell.angle_beta   90.00
_cell.angle_gamma   90.00
#
_symmetry.space_group_name_H-M   'P 1'
#
loop_
_entity.id
_entity.type
_entity.pdbx_description
1 polymer ?
#
loop_
_entity_poly.entity_id
_entity_poly.type
_entity_poly.pdbx_seq_one_letter_code
_entity_poly.pdbx_strand_id
1 'polypeptide(L)'
;MYPQQDDCFQYFGEFVFCRLWAGAWSYSEEVAASAQAWVDQCALAHGLPSTRMLDGYELGENLFYSSAPYPWSEVINAWHSEWIYFTYPNETADGRTSGHYTQIVWNSSYKIGCGVALCFNNVYYYGCHYYRAGNFKTWPPYKAGPPCGLCPNACEDKLCTNPCPHINKYLNCPSADCSYEDVYKYCPASCLCKDEIIPIG
;
A
#
# COMPACT_ATOMS: atom_id res chain seq x y z
N MET A 1 2.65 -0.10 26.08
CA MET A 1 1.43 -0.90 25.84
C MET A 1 0.45 0.02 25.13
N TYR A 2 0.56 0.12 23.80
CA TYR A 2 -0.34 0.93 22.99
C TYR A 2 -1.36 -0.03 22.36
N PRO A 3 -2.66 0.06 22.69
CA PRO A 3 -3.67 -0.64 21.92
C PRO A 3 -3.86 0.18 20.64
N GLN A 4 -3.30 -0.27 19.52
CA GLN A 4 -3.66 0.26 18.21
C GLN A 4 -5.01 -0.37 17.87
N GLN A 5 -6.09 0.39 18.05
CA GLN A 5 -7.40 0.04 17.49
C GLN A 5 -7.29 0.25 15.98
N ASP A 6 -7.06 -0.85 15.27
CA ASP A 6 -7.13 -0.90 13.81
C ASP A 6 -8.61 -0.97 13.44
N ASP A 7 -9.23 0.17 13.16
CA ASP A 7 -10.62 0.19 12.71
C ASP A 7 -10.65 0.02 11.19
N CYS A 8 -11.05 -1.17 10.73
CA CYS A 8 -11.35 -1.41 9.33
C CYS A 8 -12.76 -0.88 9.01
N PHE A 9 -12.85 0.24 8.29
CA PHE A 9 -14.12 0.84 7.91
C PHE A 9 -14.48 0.52 6.46
N GLN A 10 -15.71 0.07 6.27
CA GLN A 10 -16.32 -0.22 4.97
C GLN A 10 -16.52 1.08 4.18
N TYR A 11 -15.71 1.34 3.16
CA TYR A 11 -16.01 2.37 2.17
C TYR A 11 -15.57 1.92 0.77
N PHE A 12 -16.43 2.21 -0.20
CA PHE A 12 -16.47 1.70 -1.58
C PHE A 12 -17.09 0.30 -1.71
N GLY A 13 -18.42 0.26 -1.59
CA GLY A 13 -19.25 -0.68 -2.34
C GLY A 13 -19.18 -2.18 -2.03
N GLU A 14 -18.36 -2.64 -1.08
CA GLU A 14 -18.27 -4.00 -0.47
C GLU A 14 -16.86 -4.33 0.07
N PHE A 15 -15.87 -3.46 -0.14
CA PHE A 15 -14.48 -3.67 0.27
C PHE A 15 -14.19 -3.08 1.67
N VAL A 16 -13.50 -3.85 2.52
CA VAL A 16 -13.07 -3.44 3.87
C VAL A 16 -11.59 -3.09 3.81
N PHE A 17 -11.24 -1.79 3.78
CA PHE A 17 -9.84 -1.39 3.88
C PHE A 17 -9.53 -0.92 5.31
N CYS A 18 -8.43 -1.42 5.87
CA CYS A 18 -8.04 -1.10 7.25
C CYS A 18 -7.34 0.26 7.29
N ARG A 19 -7.95 1.21 8.00
CA ARG A 19 -7.53 2.62 8.04
C ARG A 19 -6.39 2.78 9.02
N LEU A 20 -5.14 2.73 8.55
CA LEU A 20 -3.99 3.10 9.38
C LEU A 20 -3.18 4.24 8.77
N TRP A 21 -3.26 5.40 9.41
CA TRP A 21 -2.21 6.39 9.63
C TRP A 21 -1.38 6.87 8.44
N ALA A 22 -1.91 6.73 7.23
CA ALA A 22 -1.33 7.31 6.05
C ALA A 22 -2.32 7.31 4.89
N GLY A 23 -2.71 8.50 4.47
CA GLY A 23 -3.48 8.69 3.24
C GLY A 23 -4.96 8.32 3.37
N ALA A 24 -5.84 9.19 2.88
CA ALA A 24 -7.12 8.73 2.36
C ALA A 24 -6.84 7.84 1.13
N TRP A 25 -7.09 6.54 1.26
CA TRP A 25 -7.01 5.60 0.14
C TRP A 25 -8.12 5.90 -0.86
N SER A 26 -7.81 5.79 -2.16
CA SER A 26 -8.82 5.88 -3.23
C SER A 26 -8.82 4.63 -4.09
N TYR A 27 -10.00 4.15 -4.45
CA TYR A 27 -10.10 3.08 -5.44
C TYR A 27 -9.73 3.63 -6.83
N SER A 28 -8.92 2.88 -7.57
CA SER A 28 -8.47 3.26 -8.91
C SER A 28 -8.81 2.16 -9.90
N GLU A 29 -9.69 2.46 -10.86
CA GLU A 29 -10.07 1.57 -11.95
C GLU A 29 -8.86 1.13 -12.79
N GLU A 30 -7.87 2.00 -12.94
CA GLU A 30 -6.64 1.69 -13.68
C GLU A 30 -5.77 0.66 -12.93
N VAL A 31 -5.67 0.80 -11.61
CA VAL A 31 -4.97 -0.17 -10.76
C VAL A 31 -5.75 -1.48 -10.71
N ALA A 32 -7.09 -1.40 -10.71
CA ALA A 32 -7.97 -2.57 -10.73
C ALA A 32 -7.85 -3.35 -12.03
N ALA A 33 -7.77 -2.65 -13.18
CA ALA A 33 -7.51 -3.28 -14.46
C ALA A 33 -6.17 -4.03 -14.47
N SER A 34 -5.13 -3.46 -13.86
CA SER A 34 -3.84 -4.15 -13.69
C SER A 34 -3.96 -5.39 -12.80
N ALA A 35 -4.65 -5.31 -11.67
CA ALA A 35 -4.86 -6.44 -10.76
C ALA A 35 -5.70 -7.55 -11.40
N GLN A 36 -6.78 -7.18 -12.10
CA GLN A 36 -7.64 -8.12 -12.82
C GLN A 36 -6.85 -8.87 -13.90
N ALA A 37 -6.08 -8.14 -14.71
CA ALA A 37 -5.23 -8.75 -15.74
C ALA A 37 -4.17 -9.71 -15.16
N TRP A 38 -3.76 -9.53 -13.90
CA TRP A 38 -2.88 -10.48 -13.21
C TRP A 38 -3.63 -11.74 -12.78
N VAL A 39 -4.75 -11.60 -12.07
CA VAL A 39 -5.49 -12.77 -11.56
C VAL A 39 -6.09 -13.61 -12.69
N ASP A 40 -6.42 -13.01 -13.83
CA ASP A 40 -6.90 -13.72 -15.03
C ASP A 40 -5.88 -14.71 -15.59
N GLN A 41 -4.58 -14.54 -15.28
CA GLN A 41 -3.54 -15.49 -15.70
C GLN A 41 -3.57 -16.79 -14.89
N CYS A 42 -4.22 -16.80 -13.72
CA CYS A 42 -4.33 -17.98 -12.86
C CYS A 42 -2.98 -18.61 -12.48
N ALA A 43 -1.94 -17.79 -12.31
CA ALA A 43 -0.60 -18.25 -11.91
C ALA A 43 -0.51 -18.66 -10.43
N LEU A 44 -1.44 -18.18 -9.59
CA LEU A 44 -1.50 -18.42 -8.14
C LEU A 44 -0.18 -18.09 -7.41
N ALA A 45 0.54 -17.09 -7.92
CA ALA A 45 1.85 -16.67 -7.42
C ALA A 45 2.07 -15.19 -7.75
N HIS A 46 2.99 -14.55 -7.01
CA HIS A 46 3.48 -13.23 -7.37
C HIS A 46 4.28 -13.26 -8.67
N GLY A 47 4.11 -12.23 -9.49
CA GLY A 47 4.95 -11.97 -10.65
C GLY A 47 6.26 -11.27 -10.27
N LEU A 48 7.15 -11.12 -11.26
CA LEU A 48 8.28 -10.20 -11.12
C LEU A 48 7.74 -8.77 -10.92
N PRO A 49 8.39 -7.92 -10.11
CA PRO A 49 8.10 -6.48 -10.04
C PRO A 49 7.78 -5.79 -11.38
N SER A 50 8.54 -6.13 -12.42
CA SER A 50 8.37 -5.57 -13.77
C SER A 50 7.06 -5.94 -14.46
N THR A 51 6.29 -6.90 -13.95
CA THR A 51 4.99 -7.28 -14.54
C THR A 51 3.84 -6.40 -14.05
N ARG A 52 4.09 -5.50 -13.09
CA ARG A 52 3.08 -4.62 -12.49
C ARG A 52 3.61 -3.20 -12.36
N MET A 53 3.83 -2.56 -13.51
CA MET A 53 4.29 -1.17 -13.59
C MET A 53 3.15 -0.25 -14.04
N LEU A 54 2.99 0.88 -13.36
CA LEU A 54 2.05 1.95 -13.75
C LEU A 54 2.70 3.32 -13.54
N ASP A 55 2.62 4.20 -14.53
CA ASP A 55 3.24 5.54 -14.51
C ASP A 55 4.74 5.54 -14.14
N GLY A 56 5.45 4.47 -14.51
CA GLY A 56 6.87 4.29 -14.19
C GLY A 56 7.15 3.86 -12.74
N TYR A 57 6.12 3.52 -11.97
CA TYR A 57 6.21 2.98 -10.61
C TYR A 57 5.84 1.51 -10.57
N GLU A 58 6.53 0.74 -9.74
CA GLU A 58 6.10 -0.61 -9.37
C GLU A 58 4.84 -0.51 -8.50
N LEU A 59 3.85 -1.35 -8.79
CA LEU A 59 2.68 -1.56 -7.93
C LEU A 59 2.99 -2.60 -6.86
N GLY A 60 2.50 -2.38 -5.64
CA GLY A 60 2.46 -3.42 -4.61
C GLY A 60 1.41 -4.48 -4.94
N GLU A 61 1.45 -5.62 -4.28
CA GLU A 61 0.55 -6.75 -4.58
C GLU A 61 0.24 -7.57 -3.33
N ASN A 62 -1.04 -7.81 -3.07
CA ASN A 62 -1.51 -8.84 -2.14
C ASN A 62 -2.36 -9.86 -2.91
N LEU A 63 -2.15 -11.15 -2.62
CA LEU A 63 -2.80 -12.26 -3.30
C LEU A 63 -3.50 -13.17 -2.28
N PHE A 64 -4.62 -13.76 -2.67
CA PHE A 64 -5.35 -14.73 -1.86
C PHE A 64 -6.05 -15.72 -2.79
N TYR A 65 -6.13 -16.99 -2.40
CA TYR A 65 -6.91 -17.97 -3.15
C TYR A 65 -7.64 -18.94 -2.24
N SER A 66 -8.78 -19.43 -2.72
CA SER A 66 -9.68 -20.29 -1.96
C SER A 66 -10.45 -21.25 -2.86
N SER A 67 -10.97 -22.34 -2.28
CA SER A 67 -11.85 -23.30 -2.97
C SER A 67 -13.32 -22.87 -3.00
N ALA A 68 -13.66 -21.74 -2.38
CA ALA A 68 -15.00 -21.17 -2.31
C ALA A 68 -14.93 -19.64 -2.46
N PRO A 69 -15.98 -18.98 -2.96
CA PRO A 69 -15.99 -17.52 -3.03
C PRO A 69 -16.09 -16.92 -1.63
N TYR A 70 -15.39 -15.81 -1.40
CA TYR A 70 -15.42 -15.04 -0.17
C TYR A 70 -15.74 -13.58 -0.48
N PRO A 71 -16.48 -12.88 0.40
CA PRO A 71 -16.61 -11.45 0.28
C PRO A 71 -15.23 -10.79 0.47
N TRP A 72 -14.99 -9.68 -0.23
CA TRP A 72 -13.72 -8.96 -0.15
C TRP A 72 -13.36 -8.55 1.28
N SER A 73 -14.35 -8.30 2.13
CA SER A 73 -14.15 -8.06 3.56
C SER A 73 -13.36 -9.17 4.25
N GLU A 74 -13.65 -10.44 3.94
CA GLU A 74 -12.96 -11.58 4.55
C GLU A 74 -11.55 -11.76 3.98
N VAL A 75 -11.38 -11.54 2.67
CA VAL A 75 -10.07 -11.58 2.02
C VAL A 75 -9.13 -10.53 2.62
N ILE A 76 -9.60 -9.29 2.76
CA ILE A 76 -8.78 -8.21 3.32
C ILE A 76 -8.54 -8.42 4.81
N ASN A 77 -9.52 -8.93 5.56
CA ASN A 77 -9.31 -9.31 6.96
C ASN A 77 -8.26 -10.43 7.11
N ALA A 78 -8.19 -11.38 6.18
CA ALA A 78 -7.17 -12.42 6.19
C ALA A 78 -5.76 -11.82 6.04
N TRP A 79 -5.57 -10.92 5.08
CA TRP A 79 -4.32 -10.17 4.91
C TRP A 79 -4.00 -9.29 6.13
N HIS A 80 -4.99 -8.58 6.66
CA HIS A 80 -4.83 -7.72 7.83
C HIS A 80 -4.46 -8.51 9.08
N SER A 81 -4.98 -9.73 9.24
CA SER A 81 -4.76 -10.56 10.43
C SER A 81 -3.30 -10.86 10.74
N GLU A 82 -2.40 -10.69 9.76
CA GLU A 82 -0.96 -10.79 9.99
C GLU A 82 -0.39 -9.72 10.93
N TRP A 83 -1.17 -8.68 11.29
CA TRP A 83 -0.80 -7.69 12.30
C TRP A 83 -0.34 -8.32 13.62
N ILE A 84 -0.90 -9.48 13.99
CA ILE A 84 -0.53 -10.22 15.20
C ILE A 84 0.92 -10.73 15.17
N TYR A 85 1.55 -10.78 13.99
CA TYR A 85 2.94 -11.17 13.78
C TYR A 85 3.87 -9.97 13.55
N PHE A 86 3.29 -8.77 13.38
CA PHE A 86 4.04 -7.55 13.13
C PHE A 86 4.52 -6.92 14.44
N THR A 87 5.76 -6.44 14.44
CA THR A 87 6.30 -5.59 15.51
C THR A 87 6.92 -4.36 14.86
N TYR A 88 6.45 -3.17 15.23
CA TYR A 88 7.02 -1.92 14.74
C TYR A 88 8.46 -1.73 15.30
N PRO A 89 9.43 -1.22 14.52
CA PRO A 89 9.32 -0.68 13.16
C PRO A 89 9.52 -1.69 12.01
N ASN A 90 10.08 -2.88 12.26
CA ASN A 90 10.41 -3.89 11.23
C ASN A 90 10.07 -5.31 11.74
N GLU A 91 9.65 -6.20 10.83
CA GLU A 91 9.46 -7.64 11.10
C GLU A 91 10.69 -8.29 11.79
N THR A 92 10.55 -9.25 12.71
CA THR A 92 9.49 -10.27 12.84
C THR A 92 9.33 -10.72 14.30
N ALA A 93 8.11 -11.03 14.74
CA ALA A 93 7.92 -12.05 15.76
C ALA A 93 8.09 -13.43 15.07
N ASP A 94 9.07 -14.22 15.50
CA ASP A 94 9.15 -15.67 15.26
C ASP A 94 9.19 -16.16 13.79
N GLY A 95 9.63 -15.36 12.83
CA GLY A 95 9.85 -15.79 11.44
C GLY A 95 8.58 -15.98 10.59
N ARG A 96 7.44 -15.40 11.01
CA ARG A 96 6.17 -15.39 10.27
C ARG A 96 6.07 -14.17 9.35
N THR A 97 5.37 -14.28 8.23
CA THR A 97 5.17 -13.17 7.29
C THR A 97 4.09 -12.22 7.79
N SER A 98 4.35 -10.91 7.74
CA SER A 98 3.37 -9.83 7.88
C SER A 98 3.35 -8.89 6.66
N GLY A 99 3.81 -9.39 5.51
CA GLY A 99 3.91 -8.67 4.25
C GLY A 99 2.56 -8.16 3.75
N HIS A 100 1.49 -8.94 3.90
CA HIS A 100 0.17 -8.50 3.47
C HIS A 100 -0.36 -7.38 4.36
N TYR A 101 -0.20 -7.52 5.68
CA TYR A 101 -0.56 -6.48 6.63
C TYR A 101 0.25 -5.19 6.40
N THR A 102 1.57 -5.30 6.31
CA THR A 102 2.46 -4.14 6.11
C THR A 102 2.17 -3.40 4.82
N GLN A 103 1.77 -4.10 3.75
CA GLN A 103 1.30 -3.48 2.50
C GLN A 103 -0.03 -2.74 2.68
N ILE A 104 -0.99 -3.30 3.44
CA ILE A 104 -2.27 -2.63 3.75
C ILE A 104 -2.05 -1.31 4.48
N VAL A 105 -1.03 -1.23 5.33
CA VAL A 105 -0.76 -0.05 6.19
C VAL A 105 0.39 0.80 5.66
N TRP A 106 0.81 0.57 4.41
CA TRP A 106 1.97 1.23 3.82
C TRP A 106 1.66 2.67 3.41
N ASN A 107 2.39 3.63 3.96
CA ASN A 107 2.01 5.04 3.87
C ASN A 107 2.07 5.67 2.47
N SER A 108 2.91 5.10 1.61
CA SER A 108 3.11 5.51 0.24
C SER A 108 2.02 5.02 -0.71
N SER A 109 1.24 4.02 -0.29
CA SER A 109 0.22 3.35 -1.10
C SER A 109 -1.12 4.06 -0.90
N TYR A 110 -1.48 4.97 -1.81
CA TYR A 110 -2.68 5.81 -1.64
C TYR A 110 -3.80 5.51 -2.66
N LYS A 111 -3.53 4.64 -3.63
CA LYS A 111 -4.56 4.06 -4.50
C LYS A 111 -4.49 2.55 -4.46
N ILE A 112 -5.65 1.91 -4.57
CA ILE A 112 -5.79 0.45 -4.64
C ILE A 112 -6.76 0.07 -5.75
N GLY A 113 -6.54 -1.08 -6.35
CA GLY A 113 -7.49 -1.69 -7.27
C GLY A 113 -7.36 -3.20 -7.20
N CYS A 114 -8.49 -3.90 -7.30
CA CYS A 114 -8.55 -5.34 -7.04
C CYS A 114 -9.31 -6.06 -8.13
N GLY A 115 -8.96 -7.33 -8.33
CA GLY A 115 -9.61 -8.24 -9.26
C GLY A 115 -9.80 -9.62 -8.67
N VAL A 116 -10.75 -10.37 -9.22
CA VAL A 116 -11.01 -11.76 -8.85
C VAL A 116 -11.24 -12.59 -10.10
N ALA A 117 -10.68 -13.80 -10.14
CA ALA A 117 -10.86 -14.76 -11.23
C ALA A 117 -11.24 -16.15 -10.67
N LEU A 118 -12.05 -16.89 -11.43
CA LEU A 118 -12.27 -18.32 -11.19
C LEU A 118 -11.31 -19.11 -12.08
N CYS A 119 -10.30 -19.71 -11.45
CA CYS A 119 -9.24 -20.47 -12.10
C CYS A 119 -9.59 -21.97 -12.22
N PHE A 120 -8.70 -22.71 -12.89
CA PHE A 120 -8.80 -24.17 -13.02
C PHE A 120 -9.01 -24.84 -11.65
N ASN A 121 -9.74 -25.96 -11.65
CA ASN A 121 -10.11 -26.71 -10.44
C ASN A 121 -10.97 -25.92 -9.44
N ASN A 122 -11.78 -24.96 -9.91
CA ASN A 122 -12.68 -24.15 -9.08
C ASN A 122 -11.96 -23.36 -7.97
N VAL A 123 -10.75 -22.86 -8.27
CA VAL A 123 -10.00 -21.99 -7.36
C VAL A 123 -10.40 -20.55 -7.61
N TYR A 124 -10.94 -19.87 -6.61
CA TYR A 124 -11.15 -18.42 -6.64
C TYR A 124 -9.83 -17.73 -6.30
N TYR A 125 -9.35 -16.87 -7.19
CA TYR A 125 -8.09 -16.16 -7.05
C TYR A 125 -8.34 -14.66 -6.98
N TYR A 126 -7.94 -14.05 -5.87
CA TYR A 126 -8.12 -12.65 -5.54
C TYR A 126 -6.77 -11.96 -5.55
N GLY A 127 -6.73 -10.75 -6.09
CA GLY A 127 -5.53 -9.93 -6.11
C GLY A 127 -5.88 -8.47 -5.98
N CYS A 128 -5.12 -7.75 -5.16
CA CYS A 128 -5.15 -6.29 -5.11
C CYS A 128 -3.77 -5.76 -5.47
N HIS A 129 -3.74 -4.78 -6.37
CA HIS A 129 -2.56 -3.96 -6.62
C HIS A 129 -2.65 -2.64 -5.85
N TYR A 130 -1.49 -2.18 -5.41
CA TYR A 130 -1.32 -0.96 -4.61
C TYR A 130 -0.51 0.03 -5.44
N TYR A 131 -1.05 1.22 -5.70
CA TYR A 131 -0.30 2.22 -6.43
C TYR A 131 0.87 2.69 -5.61
N ARG A 132 2.06 2.41 -6.13
CA ARG A 132 3.36 2.45 -5.45
C ARG A 132 3.52 1.26 -4.51
N ALA A 133 4.53 0.44 -4.78
CA ALA A 133 4.88 -0.68 -3.93
C ALA A 133 5.25 -0.21 -2.51
N GLY A 134 4.85 -1.03 -1.54
CA GLY A 134 5.36 -0.95 -0.19
C GLY A 134 6.41 -2.02 0.10
N ASN A 135 6.54 -2.37 1.38
CA ASN A 135 7.38 -3.46 1.88
C ASN A 135 8.85 -3.37 1.46
N PHE A 136 9.37 -2.14 1.36
CA PHE A 136 10.79 -1.92 1.14
C PHE A 136 11.59 -2.46 2.33
N LYS A 137 12.57 -3.31 2.05
CA LYS A 137 13.37 -3.97 3.08
C LYS A 137 13.96 -2.94 4.04
N THR A 138 13.87 -3.17 5.34
CA THR A 138 14.33 -2.31 6.44
C THR A 138 13.54 -1.03 6.69
N TRP A 139 12.49 -0.76 5.91
CA TRP A 139 11.66 0.44 6.06
C TRP A 139 10.38 0.14 6.83
N PRO A 140 10.00 1.00 7.80
CA PRO A 140 8.73 0.87 8.46
C PRO A 140 7.60 1.26 7.50
N PRO A 141 6.43 0.60 7.60
CA PRO A 141 5.29 0.90 6.73
C PRO A 141 4.73 2.32 6.92
N TYR A 142 4.97 2.94 8.07
CA TYR A 142 4.56 4.30 8.38
C TYR A 142 5.51 4.93 9.41
N LYS A 143 5.44 6.26 9.54
CA LYS A 143 6.15 6.97 10.61
C LYS A 143 5.29 7.03 11.86
N ALA A 144 5.74 6.42 12.96
CA ALA A 144 5.05 6.54 14.24
C ALA A 144 4.96 8.00 14.72
N GLY A 145 3.79 8.39 15.22
CA GLY A 145 3.51 9.74 15.70
C GLY A 145 2.03 9.93 16.04
N PRO A 146 1.62 11.12 16.50
CA PRO A 146 0.22 11.47 16.69
C PRO A 146 -0.51 11.58 15.33
N PRO A 147 -1.84 11.38 15.31
CA PRO A 147 -2.57 11.32 14.06
C PRO A 147 -2.51 12.67 13.39
N CYS A 148 -2.30 12.64 12.07
CA CYS A 148 -2.09 13.83 11.26
C CYS A 148 -0.94 14.76 11.71
N GLY A 149 0.02 14.28 12.51
CA GLY A 149 1.17 15.08 12.94
C GLY A 149 2.04 15.61 11.79
N LEU A 150 1.95 14.99 10.60
CA LEU A 150 2.64 15.43 9.37
C LEU A 150 1.76 16.24 8.42
N CYS A 151 0.46 16.34 8.67
CA CYS A 151 -0.53 16.95 7.78
C CYS A 151 -1.62 17.71 8.57
N PRO A 152 -1.25 18.68 9.45
CA PRO A 152 -2.21 19.33 10.34
C PRO A 152 -3.35 20.06 9.61
N ASN A 153 -3.09 20.51 8.37
CA ASN A 153 -4.05 21.25 7.55
C ASN A 153 -4.75 20.39 6.48
N ALA A 154 -4.45 19.10 6.43
CA ALA A 154 -4.98 18.17 5.44
C ALA A 154 -5.27 16.83 6.13
N CYS A 155 -6.13 16.89 7.14
CA CYS A 155 -6.45 15.78 8.02
C CYS A 155 -7.96 15.55 8.05
N GLU A 156 -8.38 14.34 7.69
CA GLU A 156 -9.77 13.88 7.81
C GLU A 156 -9.76 12.53 8.52
N ASP A 157 -10.56 12.38 9.58
CA ASP A 157 -10.65 11.14 10.37
C ASP A 157 -9.29 10.52 10.74
N LYS A 158 -8.33 11.36 11.18
CA LYS A 158 -6.95 10.98 11.57
C LYS A 158 -6.06 10.52 10.39
N LEU A 159 -6.49 10.71 9.14
CA LEU A 159 -5.74 10.39 7.92
C LEU A 159 -5.35 11.66 7.17
N CYS A 160 -4.14 11.64 6.60
CA CYS A 160 -3.70 12.72 5.71
C CYS A 160 -4.40 12.64 4.35
N THR A 161 -4.85 13.78 3.82
CA THR A 161 -5.57 13.85 2.52
C THR A 161 -4.75 14.50 1.40
N ASN A 162 -3.48 14.78 1.66
CA ASN A 162 -2.55 15.47 0.76
C ASN A 162 -1.34 14.60 0.37
N PRO A 163 -1.52 13.47 -0.34
CA PRO A 163 -0.40 12.65 -0.79
C PRO A 163 0.43 13.37 -1.86
N CYS A 164 1.76 13.25 -1.79
CA CYS A 164 2.64 13.80 -2.82
C CYS A 164 2.53 12.97 -4.11
N PRO A 165 2.27 13.59 -5.28
CA PRO A 165 2.14 12.88 -6.57
C PRO A 165 3.48 12.40 -7.13
N HIS A 166 4.60 12.79 -6.51
CA HIS A 166 5.94 12.37 -6.89
C HIS A 166 6.52 11.35 -5.90
N ILE A 167 7.54 10.60 -6.34
CA ILE A 167 8.34 9.72 -5.49
C ILE A 167 9.81 10.03 -5.72
N ASN A 168 10.56 10.06 -4.63
CA ASN A 168 12.01 10.09 -4.70
C ASN A 168 12.55 8.74 -5.17
N LYS A 169 13.40 8.72 -6.20
CA LYS A 169 14.11 7.51 -6.63
C LYS A 169 15.18 7.08 -5.63
N TYR A 170 15.63 7.99 -4.78
CA TYR A 170 16.59 7.72 -3.72
C TYR A 170 16.04 8.09 -2.35
N LEU A 171 16.47 7.33 -1.36
CA LEU A 171 16.02 7.47 0.01
C LEU A 171 16.69 8.63 0.75
N ASN A 172 17.93 8.95 0.37
CA ASN A 172 18.73 10.02 0.94
C ASN A 172 18.56 11.35 0.18
N CYS A 173 17.41 11.55 -0.44
CA CYS A 173 17.12 12.79 -1.15
C CYS A 173 17.18 13.99 -0.19
N PRO A 174 17.98 15.03 -0.51
CA PRO A 174 18.10 16.20 0.34
C PRO A 174 16.77 16.92 0.43
N SER A 175 16.45 17.47 1.59
CA SER A 175 15.16 18.09 1.88
C SER A 175 14.95 19.48 1.24
N ALA A 176 15.99 20.09 0.64
CA ALA A 176 15.87 21.47 0.17
C ALA A 176 16.79 21.91 -0.99
N ASP A 177 17.82 21.14 -1.36
CA ASP A 177 18.76 21.58 -2.41
C ASP A 177 18.38 21.05 -3.79
N CYS A 178 17.34 21.65 -4.36
CA CYS A 178 16.84 21.32 -5.69
C CYS A 178 17.46 22.19 -6.79
N SER A 179 18.54 22.89 -6.48
CA SER A 179 19.27 23.73 -7.43
C SER A 179 20.06 22.90 -8.44
N TYR A 180 20.42 21.66 -8.07
CA TYR A 180 21.09 20.70 -8.93
C TYR A 180 20.08 19.88 -9.75
N GLU A 181 20.29 19.83 -11.07
CA GLU A 181 19.43 19.12 -12.02
C GLU A 181 19.23 17.64 -11.65
N ASP A 182 20.30 16.97 -11.19
CA ASP A 182 20.22 15.58 -10.74
C ASP A 182 19.32 15.43 -9.52
N VAL A 183 19.39 16.33 -8.53
CA VAL A 183 18.51 16.28 -7.36
C VAL A 183 17.06 16.47 -7.81
N TYR A 184 16.78 17.45 -8.67
CA TYR A 184 15.43 17.66 -9.19
C TYR A 184 14.88 16.42 -9.93
N LYS A 185 15.73 15.74 -10.71
CA LYS A 185 15.37 14.57 -11.52
C LYS A 185 15.17 13.30 -10.69
N TYR A 186 16.01 13.06 -9.70
CA TYR A 186 15.98 11.82 -8.91
C TYR A 186 15.23 11.98 -7.58
N CYS A 187 15.02 13.20 -7.11
CA CYS A 187 14.32 13.53 -5.86
C CYS A 187 13.12 14.45 -6.05
N PRO A 188 12.22 14.18 -7.03
CA PRO A 188 11.15 15.10 -7.35
C PRO A 188 10.17 15.29 -6.18
N ALA A 189 9.98 14.29 -5.30
CA ALA A 189 9.10 14.44 -4.14
C ALA A 189 9.68 15.44 -3.12
N SER A 190 10.97 15.34 -2.78
CA SER A 190 11.62 16.33 -1.90
C SER A 190 11.62 17.75 -2.49
N CYS A 191 11.65 17.85 -3.82
CA CYS A 191 11.71 19.13 -4.50
C CYS A 191 10.36 19.80 -4.69
N LEU A 192 9.36 19.03 -5.11
CA LEU A 192 8.07 19.54 -5.57
C LEU A 192 7.00 19.49 -4.48
N CYS A 193 7.12 18.59 -3.51
CA CYS A 193 6.14 18.44 -2.44
C CYS A 193 6.66 19.14 -1.18
N LYS A 194 5.95 20.17 -0.75
CA LYS A 194 6.33 21.02 0.40
C LYS A 194 5.44 20.79 1.59
N ASP A 195 4.14 20.65 1.34
CA ASP A 195 3.13 20.47 2.38
C ASP A 195 2.50 19.07 2.31
N GLU A 196 2.76 18.31 1.25
CA GLU A 196 2.23 16.97 1.01
C GLU A 196 3.02 15.87 1.74
N ILE A 197 2.35 14.74 2.00
CA ILE A 197 2.99 13.54 2.52
C ILE A 197 3.88 12.93 1.45
N ILE A 198 5.20 13.07 1.63
CA ILE A 198 6.20 12.41 0.81
C ILE A 198 6.21 10.91 1.12
N PRO A 199 5.98 10.05 0.10
CA PRO A 199 6.09 8.61 0.22
C PRO A 199 7.45 8.20 0.76
N ILE A 200 7.46 7.23 1.66
CA ILE A 200 8.69 6.49 1.96
C ILE A 200 8.97 5.60 0.74
N GLY A 201 10.11 5.82 0.09
CA GLY A 201 10.60 4.99 -1.02
C GLY A 201 11.55 3.89 -0.56
#